data_AF-A0A6J4RT49-F1
#
_entry.id   AF-A0A6J4RT49-F1
#
_cell.length_a   1.000
_cell.length_b   1.000
_cell.length_c   1.000
_cell.angle_alpha   90.00
_cell.angle_beta   90.00
_cell.angle_gamma   90.00
#
_symmetry.space_group_name_H-M   'P 1'
#
loop_
_entity.id
_entity.type
_entity.pdbx_description
1 polymer ?
#
loop_
_entity_poly.entity_id
_entity_poly.type
_entity_poly.pdbx_seq_one_letter_code
_entity_poly.pdbx_strand_id
1 'polypeptide(L)'
;MQRWEISRGRHAVFALAMTVATLAALAPSSLAIVPPSDCGTLTVKAKRYNIKADQLRCATARSHAKRYLSSQIKPSGYRCRNFGAETKLKFRCSRSAKVFFAIRR
;
A
#
# COMPACT_ATOMS: atom_id res chain seq x y z
N MET A 1 22.36 -40.42 43.24
CA MET A 1 22.07 -40.39 41.79
C MET A 1 23.27 -39.76 41.09
N GLN A 2 24.41 -40.44 41.03
CA GLN A 2 24.88 -41.38 40.00
C GLN A 2 24.90 -40.82 38.56
N ARG A 3 26.13 -40.84 38.02
CA ARG A 3 26.51 -41.09 36.62
C ARG A 3 26.66 -39.86 35.70
N TRP A 4 27.83 -39.23 35.82
CA TRP A 4 28.48 -38.52 34.70
C TRP A 4 29.63 -39.41 34.18
N GLU A 5 29.32 -40.22 33.18
CA GLU A 5 30.28 -40.73 32.20
C GLU A 5 29.84 -40.08 30.87
N ILE A 6 30.72 -39.52 30.05
CA ILE A 6 31.51 -40.31 29.10
C ILE A 6 32.69 -39.42 28.61
N SER A 7 33.90 -39.92 28.88
CA SER A 7 35.09 -39.64 28.08
C SER A 7 34.97 -40.37 26.74
N ARG A 8 35.08 -39.63 25.62
CA ARG A 8 35.29 -40.09 24.23
C ARG A 8 35.23 -38.84 23.36
N GLY A 9 36.11 -38.54 22.43
CA GLY A 9 37.21 -39.26 21.85
C GLY A 9 37.83 -38.31 20.83
N ARG A 10 39.14 -38.44 20.67
CA ARG A 10 40.08 -37.59 19.96
C ARG A 10 39.88 -37.66 18.43
N HIS A 11 38.79 -37.12 17.90
CA HIS A 11 38.51 -36.91 16.47
C HIS A 11 37.56 -35.70 16.38
N ALA A 12 37.81 -34.56 15.75
CA ALA A 12 38.48 -34.33 14.49
C ALA A 12 39.07 -32.92 14.51
N VAL A 13 40.41 -32.85 14.50
CA VAL A 13 41.11 -31.74 13.87
C VAL A 13 40.90 -31.92 12.36
N PHE A 14 40.67 -30.83 11.62
CA PHE A 14 40.43 -30.74 10.18
C PHE A 14 38.99 -30.88 9.67
N ALA A 15 38.24 -29.77 9.72
CA ALA A 15 37.32 -29.40 8.65
C ALA A 15 37.25 -27.87 8.54
N LEU A 16 38.38 -27.27 8.17
CA LEU A 16 38.45 -25.89 7.69
C LEU A 16 38.21 -25.95 6.17
N ALA A 17 37.01 -25.65 5.70
CA ALA A 17 36.78 -25.38 4.28
C ALA A 17 35.53 -24.51 4.09
N MET A 18 35.78 -23.34 3.51
CA MET A 18 34.83 -22.30 3.13
C MET A 18 33.52 -22.81 2.51
N THR A 19 32.41 -22.17 2.89
CA THR A 19 31.37 -21.71 1.95
C THR A 19 30.49 -20.65 2.63
N VAL A 20 31.05 -19.46 2.88
CA VAL A 20 30.24 -18.25 3.12
C VAL A 20 30.07 -17.59 1.75
N ALA A 21 29.08 -18.02 0.99
CA ALA A 21 28.80 -17.45 -0.34
C ALA A 21 27.31 -17.13 -0.48
N THR A 22 27.05 -15.84 -0.71
CA THR A 22 25.86 -15.25 -1.34
C THR A 22 24.53 -15.28 -0.56
N LEU A 23 24.43 -14.42 0.48
CA LEU A 23 23.20 -13.64 0.68
C LEU A 23 23.25 -12.43 -0.25
N ALA A 24 22.98 -12.64 -1.54
CA ALA A 24 22.71 -11.53 -2.45
C ALA A 24 21.37 -10.92 -2.03
N ALA A 25 21.42 -9.67 -1.60
CA ALA A 25 20.29 -8.88 -1.15
C ALA A 25 19.15 -8.91 -2.18
N LEU A 26 18.07 -9.62 -1.87
CA LEU A 26 16.75 -9.35 -2.43
C LEU A 26 16.30 -8.00 -1.89
N ALA A 27 16.86 -6.90 -2.40
CA ALA A 27 16.30 -5.59 -2.17
C ALA A 27 14.92 -5.60 -2.84
N PRO A 28 13.79 -5.45 -2.10
CA PRO A 28 12.50 -5.31 -2.73
C PRO A 28 12.58 -4.08 -3.63
N SER A 29 12.38 -4.26 -4.93
CA SER A 29 12.22 -3.17 -5.88
C SER A 29 11.10 -2.29 -5.36
N SER A 30 11.44 -1.15 -4.76
CA SER A 30 10.45 -0.22 -4.28
C SER A 30 9.68 0.24 -5.52
N LEU A 31 8.39 -0.12 -5.58
CA LEU A 31 7.49 0.44 -6.57
C LEU A 31 7.61 1.95 -6.42
N ALA A 32 8.11 2.62 -7.46
CA ALA A 32 8.26 4.07 -7.47
C ALA A 32 6.94 4.67 -6.96
N ILE A 33 7.02 5.43 -5.86
CA ILE A 33 5.86 6.10 -5.27
C ILE A 33 5.49 7.22 -6.24
N VAL A 34 4.66 6.89 -7.23
CA VAL A 34 4.15 7.87 -8.18
C VAL A 34 3.19 8.77 -7.40
N PRO A 35 3.45 10.09 -7.34
CA PRO A 35 2.55 10.99 -6.68
C PRO A 35 1.17 10.93 -7.36
N PRO A 36 0.06 10.93 -6.60
CA PRO A 36 -1.26 10.92 -7.19
C PRO A 36 -1.43 12.09 -8.15
N SER A 37 -1.83 11.78 -9.39
CA SER A 37 -2.15 12.76 -10.42
C SER A 37 -3.33 13.64 -9.99
N ASP A 38 -3.22 14.93 -10.26
CA ASP A 38 -4.34 15.86 -10.06
C ASP A 38 -5.34 15.72 -11.21
N CYS A 39 -6.57 15.32 -10.87
CA CYS A 39 -7.64 15.11 -11.83
C CYS A 39 -8.62 16.29 -11.89
N GLY A 40 -8.27 17.41 -11.27
CA GLY A 40 -9.01 18.66 -11.30
C GLY A 40 -10.16 18.75 -10.30
N THR A 41 -10.88 19.86 -10.38
CA THR A 41 -11.98 20.18 -9.45
C THR A 41 -13.32 19.61 -9.93
N LEU A 42 -14.14 19.17 -8.96
CA LEU A 42 -15.50 18.69 -9.14
C LEU A 42 -16.41 19.38 -8.10
N THR A 43 -17.55 19.90 -8.54
CA THR A 43 -18.58 20.44 -7.64
C THR A 43 -19.70 19.42 -7.46
N VAL A 44 -20.01 19.08 -6.20
CA VAL A 44 -21.10 18.16 -5.84
C VAL A 44 -21.81 18.69 -4.59
N LYS A 45 -23.14 18.80 -4.63
CA LYS A 45 -23.98 19.32 -3.52
C LYS A 45 -23.46 20.65 -2.97
N ALA A 46 -23.25 21.62 -3.87
CA ALA A 46 -22.71 22.96 -3.58
C ALA A 46 -21.30 23.00 -2.92
N LYS A 47 -20.58 21.87 -2.89
CA LYS A 47 -19.21 21.78 -2.34
C LYS A 47 -18.22 21.49 -3.46
N ARG A 48 -17.04 22.11 -3.40
CA ARG A 48 -15.95 21.93 -4.37
C ARG A 48 -14.93 20.93 -3.82
N TYR A 49 -14.50 20.01 -4.68
CA TYR A 49 -13.55 18.97 -4.34
C TYR A 49 -12.45 18.87 -5.39
N ASN A 50 -11.19 18.82 -4.95
CA ASN A 50 -10.07 18.44 -5.79
C ASN A 50 -9.96 16.92 -5.84
N ILE A 51 -10.06 16.33 -7.02
CA ILE A 51 -9.97 14.89 -7.20
C ILE A 51 -8.53 14.53 -7.51
N LYS A 52 -7.97 13.56 -6.79
CA LYS A 52 -6.65 13.01 -7.06
C LYS A 52 -6.76 11.51 -7.29
N ALA A 53 -5.91 10.97 -8.15
CA ALA A 53 -5.91 9.55 -8.47
C ALA A 53 -4.51 9.01 -8.70
N ASP A 54 -4.31 7.74 -8.40
CA ASP A 54 -3.09 6.99 -8.67
C ASP A 54 -3.43 5.69 -9.39
N GLN A 55 -2.64 5.36 -10.41
CA GLN A 55 -2.83 4.22 -11.33
C GLN A 55 -4.26 4.12 -11.92
N LEU A 56 -4.99 5.24 -12.01
CA LEU A 56 -6.38 5.31 -12.48
C LEU A 56 -6.57 6.53 -13.39
N ARG A 57 -7.24 6.33 -14.54
CA ARG A 57 -7.55 7.42 -15.47
C ARG A 57 -8.41 8.50 -14.79
N CYS A 58 -8.05 9.76 -14.99
CA CYS A 58 -8.75 10.88 -14.34
C CYS A 58 -10.25 10.96 -14.68
N ALA A 59 -10.65 10.63 -15.91
CA ALA A 59 -12.07 10.57 -16.27
C ALA A 59 -12.85 9.56 -15.39
N THR A 60 -12.26 8.37 -15.19
CA THR A 60 -12.83 7.33 -14.31
C THR A 60 -12.84 7.77 -12.86
N ALA A 61 -11.73 8.34 -12.36
CA ALA A 61 -11.61 8.84 -11.00
C ALA A 61 -12.67 9.92 -10.69
N ARG A 62 -12.87 10.88 -11.60
CA ARG A 62 -13.90 11.93 -11.46
C ARG A 62 -15.31 11.36 -11.48
N SER A 63 -15.61 10.42 -12.39
CA SER A 63 -16.91 9.75 -12.46
C SER A 63 -17.22 8.99 -11.17
N HIS A 64 -16.28 8.19 -10.69
CA HIS A 64 -16.40 7.46 -9.43
C HIS A 64 -16.52 8.40 -8.23
N ALA A 65 -15.70 9.46 -8.17
CA ALA A 65 -15.77 10.46 -7.12
C ALA A 65 -17.12 11.18 -7.10
N LYS A 66 -17.65 11.57 -8.28
CA LYS A 66 -18.97 12.21 -8.39
C LYS A 66 -20.05 11.32 -7.81
N ARG A 67 -20.09 10.05 -8.24
CA ARG A 67 -21.07 9.06 -7.77
C ARG A 67 -20.95 8.83 -6.25
N TYR A 68 -19.74 8.68 -5.73
CA TYR A 68 -19.51 8.47 -4.30
C TYR A 68 -19.88 9.71 -3.46
N LEU A 69 -19.55 10.92 -3.93
CA LEU A 69 -19.90 12.17 -3.24
C LEU A 69 -21.40 12.48 -3.29
N SER A 70 -22.09 12.12 -4.38
CA SER A 70 -23.52 12.39 -4.53
C SER A 70 -24.38 11.40 -3.76
N SER A 71 -24.04 10.12 -3.81
CA SER A 71 -24.92 9.00 -3.41
C SER A 71 -24.24 7.96 -2.53
N GLN A 72 -22.97 8.15 -2.16
CA GLN A 72 -22.16 7.19 -1.39
C GLN A 72 -22.04 5.79 -2.02
N ILE A 73 -22.41 5.67 -3.30
CA ILE A 73 -22.29 4.41 -4.06
C ILE A 73 -20.81 4.15 -4.36
N LYS A 74 -20.30 3.06 -3.81
CA LYS A 74 -18.92 2.58 -4.04
C LYS A 74 -18.80 1.96 -5.42
N PRO A 75 -17.73 2.25 -6.19
CA PRO A 75 -17.45 1.52 -7.43
C PRO A 75 -17.17 0.03 -7.15
N SER A 76 -17.54 -0.84 -8.10
CA SER A 76 -17.38 -2.29 -7.92
C SER A 76 -15.92 -2.70 -7.69
N GLY A 77 -15.72 -3.51 -6.66
CA GLY A 77 -14.40 -3.99 -6.23
C GLY A 77 -13.54 -2.95 -5.50
N TYR A 78 -14.02 -1.72 -5.27
CA TYR A 78 -13.29 -0.72 -4.49
C TYR A 78 -13.64 -0.77 -3.01
N ARG A 79 -12.63 -0.69 -2.16
CA ARG A 79 -12.78 -0.44 -0.73
C ARG A 79 -12.68 1.06 -0.50
N CYS A 80 -13.72 1.66 0.05
CA CYS A 80 -13.78 3.10 0.30
C CYS A 80 -13.86 3.40 1.80
N ARG A 81 -12.98 4.29 2.26
CA ARG A 81 -12.99 4.88 3.60
C ARG A 81 -13.45 6.33 3.51
N ASN A 82 -14.44 6.69 4.31
CA ASN A 82 -14.92 8.06 4.49
C ASN A 82 -14.30 8.61 5.79
N PHE A 83 -13.81 9.85 5.74
CA PHE A 83 -13.16 10.52 6.88
C PHE A 83 -14.01 11.67 7.46
N GLY A 84 -15.26 11.82 7.01
CA GLY A 84 -16.23 12.72 7.62
C GLY A 84 -16.06 14.21 7.29
N ALA A 85 -16.74 15.05 8.07
CA ALA A 85 -16.81 16.49 7.85
C ALA A 85 -15.56 17.25 8.32
N GLU A 86 -14.87 16.73 9.33
CA GLU A 86 -13.79 17.40 10.06
C GLU A 86 -12.49 17.52 9.26
N THR A 87 -12.22 16.54 8.39
CA THR A 87 -10.99 16.52 7.58
C THR A 87 -11.21 17.08 6.17
N LYS A 88 -10.18 17.67 5.56
CA LYS A 88 -10.29 18.10 4.15
C LYS A 88 -10.37 16.90 3.21
N LEU A 89 -9.64 15.81 3.50
CA LEU A 89 -9.73 14.55 2.77
C LEU A 89 -11.08 13.88 3.06
N LYS A 90 -12.03 13.91 2.12
CA LYS A 90 -13.38 13.38 2.40
C LYS A 90 -13.47 11.87 2.32
N PHE A 91 -12.79 11.29 1.36
CA PHE A 91 -12.76 9.85 1.21
C PHE A 91 -11.52 9.40 0.48
N ARG A 92 -11.19 8.13 0.63
CA ARG A 92 -10.21 7.42 -0.19
C ARG A 92 -10.80 6.07 -0.59
N CYS A 93 -10.75 5.77 -1.88
CA CYS A 93 -11.16 4.48 -2.43
C CYS A 93 -9.96 3.80 -3.08
N SER A 94 -9.80 2.50 -2.87
CA SER A 94 -8.72 1.71 -3.46
C SER A 94 -9.20 0.36 -3.99
N ARG A 95 -8.58 -0.10 -5.08
CA ARG A 95 -8.71 -1.45 -5.63
C ARG A 95 -7.36 -1.88 -6.19
N SER A 96 -6.67 -2.78 -5.48
CA SER A 96 -5.27 -3.13 -5.78
C SER A 96 -4.43 -1.84 -5.81
N ALA A 97 -3.65 -1.61 -6.87
CA ALA A 97 -2.85 -0.38 -7.04
C ALA A 97 -3.68 0.86 -7.42
N LYS A 98 -4.96 0.73 -7.82
CA LYS A 98 -5.77 1.87 -8.29
C LYS A 98 -6.36 2.61 -7.10
N VAL A 99 -6.06 3.89 -6.96
CA VAL A 99 -6.54 4.72 -5.86
C VAL A 99 -7.16 6.01 -6.40
N PHE A 100 -8.25 6.46 -5.77
CA PHE A 100 -8.73 7.83 -5.97
C PHE A 100 -9.30 8.39 -4.68
N PHE A 101 -9.23 9.71 -4.54
CA PHE A 101 -9.69 10.41 -3.35
C PHE A 101 -10.11 11.85 -3.68
N ALA A 102 -10.88 12.43 -2.77
CA ALA A 102 -11.36 13.81 -2.89
C ALA A 102 -10.92 14.64 -1.69
N ILE A 103 -10.39 15.83 -1.97
CA ILE A 103 -10.05 16.84 -0.98
C ILE A 103 -11.03 17.99 -1.12
N ARG A 104 -11.76 18.35 -0.06
CA ARG A 104 -12.62 19.54 -0.04
C ARG A 104 -11.76 20.78 -0.16
N ARG A 105 -12.10 21.64 -1.12
CA ARG A 105 -11.53 22.98 -1.30
C ARG A 105 -12.22 23.96 -0.35
#